data_AF-I3SWA2-F1
#
_entry.id   AF-I3SWA2-F1
#
_cell.length_a   1.000
_cell.length_b   1.000
_cell.length_c   1.000
_cell.angle_alpha   90.00
_cell.angle_beta   90.00
_cell.angle_gamma   90.00
#
_symmetry.space_group_name_H-M   'P 1'
#
loop_
_entity.id
_entity.type
_entity.pdbx_description
1 polymer ?
#
loop_
_entity_poly.entity_id
_entity_poly.type
_entity_poly.pdbx_seq_one_letter_code
_entity_poly.pdbx_strand_id
1 'polypeptide(L)'
;MALLKSFGVLALVGFPGEIKIHPGLLIMGSRTVSGSGVGGTKEIRDMIEFCVANEIHPNIEVVPIQYANEALDRVIKKDVKYRFVIDIENSLN
;
A
#
# COMPACT_ATOMS: atom_id res chain seq x y z
N MET A 1 -18.37 -7.54 -3.80
CA MET A 1 -18.59 -7.92 -2.39
C MET A 1 -18.96 -9.38 -2.16
N ALA A 2 -19.19 -10.18 -3.21
CA ALA A 2 -19.59 -11.59 -3.06
C ALA A 2 -18.57 -12.46 -2.29
N LEU A 3 -17.27 -12.10 -2.31
CA LEU A 3 -16.21 -12.81 -1.59
C LEU A 3 -16.17 -12.50 -0.08
N LEU A 4 -16.78 -11.41 0.37
CA LEU A 4 -16.83 -11.09 1.80
C LEU A 4 -17.83 -12.00 2.49
N LYS A 5 -17.37 -12.67 3.56
CA LYS A 5 -18.24 -13.37 4.51
C LYS A 5 -19.22 -12.38 5.16
N SER A 6 -20.27 -12.90 5.80
CA SER A 6 -21.14 -12.09 6.64
C SER A 6 -20.30 -11.36 7.70
N PHE A 7 -20.61 -10.10 7.98
CA PHE A 7 -19.86 -9.20 8.86
C PHE A 7 -18.43 -8.88 8.40
N GLY A 8 -18.07 -9.20 7.15
CA GLY A 8 -16.76 -8.89 6.58
C GLY A 8 -16.55 -7.40 6.33
N VAL A 9 -15.28 -6.96 6.41
CA VAL A 9 -14.86 -5.57 6.18
C VAL A 9 -14.11 -5.46 4.85
N LEU A 10 -14.52 -4.52 3.99
CA LEU A 10 -13.70 -4.02 2.89
C LEU A 10 -12.95 -2.78 3.37
N ALA A 11 -11.64 -2.88 3.55
CA ALA A 11 -10.78 -1.75 3.91
C ALA A 11 -10.22 -1.08 2.64
N LEU A 12 -10.60 0.17 2.43
CA LEU A 12 -10.13 1.01 1.33
C LEU A 12 -8.85 1.73 1.75
N VAL A 13 -7.75 1.43 1.05
CA VAL A 13 -6.42 2.05 1.26
C VAL A 13 -5.92 2.79 0.01
N GLY A 14 -6.67 2.70 -1.09
CA GLY A 14 -6.39 3.43 -2.33
C GLY A 14 -7.29 4.65 -2.47
N PHE A 15 -6.89 5.55 -3.36
CA PHE A 15 -7.63 6.79 -3.68
C PHE A 15 -8.11 6.78 -5.14
N PRO A 16 -9.10 5.94 -5.50
CA PRO A 16 -9.81 6.10 -6.77
C PRO A 16 -10.68 7.38 -6.72
N GLY A 17 -11.30 7.73 -7.85
CA GLY A 17 -12.36 8.75 -7.87
C GLY A 17 -13.62 8.27 -7.14
N GLU A 18 -14.78 8.39 -7.79
CA GLU A 18 -16.05 7.94 -7.18
C GLU A 18 -16.14 6.41 -7.08
N ILE A 19 -16.59 5.90 -5.92
CA ILE A 19 -16.88 4.48 -5.70
C ILE A 19 -18.39 4.30 -5.58
N LYS A 20 -18.98 3.49 -6.47
CA LYS A 20 -20.41 3.14 -6.43
C LYS A 20 -20.62 1.80 -5.75
N ILE A 21 -21.50 1.74 -4.76
CA ILE A 21 -21.82 0.52 -4.01
C ILE A 21 -23.32 0.27 -4.03
N HIS A 22 -23.73 -0.95 -4.38
CA HIS A 22 -25.12 -1.39 -4.26
C HIS A 22 -25.47 -1.64 -2.77
N PRO A 23 -26.45 -0.94 -2.17
CA PRO A 23 -26.76 -1.06 -0.75
C PRO A 23 -27.11 -2.48 -0.30
N GLY A 24 -27.79 -3.26 -1.15
CA GLY A 24 -28.14 -4.65 -0.86
C GLY A 24 -26.93 -5.55 -0.56
N LEU A 25 -25.75 -5.23 -1.11
CA LEU A 25 -24.52 -5.99 -0.82
C LEU A 25 -24.00 -5.80 0.60
N LEU A 26 -24.33 -4.67 1.25
CA LEU A 26 -24.00 -4.38 2.63
C LEU A 26 -25.06 -4.95 3.59
N ILE A 27 -26.35 -4.74 3.25
CA ILE A 27 -27.48 -5.17 4.07
C ILE A 27 -27.54 -6.69 4.16
N MET A 28 -27.42 -7.41 3.03
CA MET A 28 -27.60 -8.87 2.95
C MET A 28 -26.38 -9.67 3.44
N GLY A 29 -25.91 -9.36 4.64
CA GLY A 29 -24.73 -9.96 5.26
C GLY A 29 -24.01 -9.03 6.23
N SER A 30 -24.62 -7.88 6.60
CA SER A 30 -24.09 -6.95 7.60
C SER A 30 -22.63 -6.54 7.36
N ARG A 31 -22.26 -6.28 6.10
CA ARG A 31 -20.88 -6.00 5.70
C ARG A 31 -20.53 -4.53 5.89
N THR A 32 -19.24 -4.24 6.07
CA THR A 32 -18.71 -2.89 6.30
C THR A 32 -17.78 -2.45 5.18
N VAL A 33 -17.83 -1.16 4.82
CA VAL A 33 -16.78 -0.47 4.07
C VAL A 33 -16.11 0.50 5.02
N SER A 34 -14.79 0.40 5.15
CA SER A 34 -13.97 1.26 6.00
C SER A 34 -12.83 1.86 5.19
N GLY A 35 -12.31 3.01 5.62
CA GLY A 35 -11.13 3.64 5.03
C GLY A 35 -9.95 3.61 5.99
N SER A 36 -8.73 3.49 5.46
CA SER A 36 -7.49 3.64 6.23
C SER A 36 -6.42 4.27 5.35
N GLY A 37 -5.78 5.33 5.85
CA GLY A 37 -4.62 5.95 5.21
C GLY A 37 -3.33 5.40 5.81
N VAL A 38 -2.61 6.28 6.52
CA VAL A 38 -1.40 5.95 7.27
C VAL A 38 -1.72 5.77 8.76
N GLY A 39 -0.97 4.89 9.44
CA GLY A 39 -1.06 4.72 10.89
C GLY A 39 -0.33 5.82 11.67
N GLY A 40 -0.62 5.93 12.96
CA GLY A 40 0.10 6.81 13.88
C GLY A 40 1.52 6.34 14.20
N THR A 41 2.34 7.18 14.83
CA THR A 41 3.75 6.88 15.12
C THR A 41 3.93 5.58 15.92
N LYS A 42 3.06 5.33 16.90
CA LYS A 42 3.10 4.09 17.69
C LYS A 42 2.78 2.88 16.82
N GLU A 43 1.71 2.94 16.03
CA GLU A 43 1.30 1.84 15.14
C GLU A 43 2.37 1.53 14.10
N ILE A 44 3.05 2.55 13.57
CA ILE A 44 4.18 2.36 12.64
C ILE A 44 5.34 1.64 13.33
N ARG A 45 5.65 1.97 14.59
CA ARG A 45 6.69 1.27 15.35
C ARG A 45 6.31 -0.19 15.56
N ASP A 46 5.10 -0.44 16.03
CA ASP A 46 4.59 -1.80 16.27
C ASP A 46 4.61 -2.63 14.95
N MET A 47 4.28 -2.00 13.82
CA MET A 47 4.35 -2.62 12.49
C MET A 47 5.79 -2.95 12.07
N ILE A 48 6.75 -2.04 12.30
CA ILE A 48 8.17 -2.30 11.99
C ILE A 48 8.69 -3.45 12.84
N GLU A 49 8.40 -3.45 14.15
CA GLU A 49 8.80 -4.53 15.06
C GLU A 49 8.21 -5.88 14.63
N PHE A 50 6.94 -5.90 14.23
CA PHE A 50 6.30 -7.08 13.66
C PHE A 50 6.97 -7.56 12.37
N CYS A 51 7.28 -6.64 11.45
CA CYS A 51 7.95 -6.99 10.19
C CYS A 51 9.33 -7.59 10.43
N VAL A 52 10.12 -7.03 11.36
CA VAL A 52 11.43 -7.56 11.75
C VAL A 52 11.29 -8.96 12.35
N ALA A 53 10.36 -9.15 13.28
CA ALA A 53 10.16 -10.44 13.95
C ALA A 53 9.70 -11.57 13.01
N ASN A 54 9.13 -11.22 11.86
CA ASN A 54 8.58 -12.17 10.87
C ASN A 54 9.32 -12.14 9.53
N GLU A 55 10.49 -11.49 9.45
CA GLU A 55 11.32 -11.41 8.24
C GLU A 55 10.56 -10.86 7.01
N ILE A 56 9.67 -9.90 7.24
CA ILE A 56 8.86 -9.27 6.18
C ILE A 56 9.65 -8.13 5.58
N HIS A 57 10.11 -8.34 4.34
CA HIS A 57 10.87 -7.34 3.60
C HIS A 57 10.13 -6.89 2.33
N PRO A 58 10.20 -5.58 1.99
CA PRO A 58 9.73 -5.13 0.69
C PRO A 58 10.69 -5.61 -0.41
N ASN A 59 10.12 -5.96 -1.56
CA ASN A 59 10.89 -6.18 -2.78
C ASN A 59 11.20 -4.82 -3.43
N ILE A 60 12.49 -4.48 -3.46
CA ILE A 60 12.97 -3.16 -3.89
C ILE A 60 13.93 -3.22 -5.06
N GLU A 61 13.92 -2.18 -5.88
CA GLU A 61 14.98 -1.83 -6.83
C GLU A 61 15.71 -0.61 -6.28
N VAL A 62 17.01 -0.74 -5.98
CA VAL A 62 17.83 0.36 -5.48
C VAL A 62 18.40 1.14 -6.67
N VAL A 63 18.22 2.45 -6.67
CA VAL A 63 18.66 3.35 -7.76
C VAL A 63 19.39 4.57 -7.20
N PRO A 64 20.31 5.17 -7.96
CA PRO A 64 20.95 6.41 -7.54
C PRO A 64 20.03 7.62 -7.77
N ILE A 65 20.28 8.75 -7.08
CA ILE A 65 19.43 9.96 -7.20
C ILE A 65 19.39 10.52 -8.64
N GLN A 66 20.46 10.33 -9.42
CA GLN A 66 20.55 10.75 -10.82
C GLN A 66 19.52 10.02 -11.71
N TYR A 67 19.02 8.86 -11.29
CA TYR A 67 18.03 8.06 -12.00
C TYR A 67 16.58 8.34 -11.56
N ALA A 68 16.36 9.34 -10.70
CA ALA A 68 15.05 9.58 -10.09
C ALA A 68 13.92 9.87 -11.11
N ASN A 69 14.22 10.57 -12.20
CA ASN A 69 13.22 10.89 -13.23
C ASN A 69 12.82 9.63 -14.01
N GLU A 70 13.78 8.84 -14.46
CA GLU A 70 13.54 7.56 -15.12
C GLU A 70 12.80 6.57 -14.21
N ALA A 71 13.16 6.52 -12.92
CA ALA A 71 12.44 5.71 -11.93
C ALA A 71 10.97 6.15 -11.81
N LEU A 72 10.70 7.46 -11.80
CA LEU A 72 9.33 7.99 -11.75
C LEU A 72 8.52 7.60 -13.00
N ASP A 73 9.11 7.73 -14.19
CA ASP A 73 8.48 7.30 -15.45
C ASP A 73 8.14 5.81 -15.45
N ARG A 74 9.05 4.98 -14.91
CA ARG A 74 8.83 3.54 -14.75
C ARG A 74 7.70 3.25 -13.76
N VAL A 75 7.60 3.96 -12.64
CA VAL A 75 6.47 3.82 -11.68
C VAL A 75 5.13 4.09 -12.37
N ILE A 76 5.03 5.16 -13.15
CA ILE A 76 3.81 5.51 -13.90
C ILE A 76 3.42 4.40 -14.88
N LYS A 77 4.42 3.83 -15.57
CA LYS A 77 4.26 2.70 -16.50
C LYS A 77 4.05 1.34 -15.81
N LYS A 78 4.07 1.30 -14.46
CA LYS A 78 4.03 0.07 -13.64
C LYS A 78 5.19 -0.90 -13.93
N ASP A 79 6.31 -0.36 -14.39
CA ASP A 79 7.53 -1.09 -14.73
C ASP A 79 8.50 -1.13 -13.54
N VAL A 80 8.07 -1.76 -12.45
CA VAL A 80 8.88 -1.96 -11.23
C VAL A 80 8.30 -3.13 -10.43
N LYS A 81 9.15 -3.92 -9.78
CA LYS A 81 8.69 -5.00 -8.88
C LYS A 81 9.37 -4.89 -7.50
N TYR A 82 8.81 -4.21 -6.51
CA TYR A 82 7.51 -3.50 -6.43
C TYR A 82 7.67 -2.03 -6.02
N ARG A 83 8.86 -1.62 -5.56
CA ARG A 83 9.17 -0.28 -5.08
C ARG A 83 10.58 0.11 -5.51
N PHE A 84 10.80 1.40 -5.80
CA PHE A 84 12.14 1.96 -5.85
C PHE A 84 12.56 2.46 -4.47
N VAL A 85 13.85 2.31 -4.16
CA VAL A 85 14.52 2.98 -3.05
C VAL A 85 15.69 3.75 -3.62
N ILE A 86 15.77 5.03 -3.30
CA ILE A 86 16.90 5.86 -3.72
C ILE A 86 18.00 5.74 -2.68
N ASP A 87 19.18 5.31 -3.11
CA ASP A 87 20.36 5.27 -2.25
C ASP A 87 21.02 6.65 -2.24
N ILE A 88 20.72 7.44 -1.21
CA ILE A 88 21.25 8.81 -1.08
C ILE A 88 22.73 8.79 -0.74
N GLU A 89 23.18 7.87 0.10
CA GLU A 89 24.56 7.82 0.61
C GLU A 89 25.55 7.60 -0.53
N ASN A 90 25.29 6.63 -1.41
CA ASN A 90 26.21 6.27 -2.49
C ASN A 90 26.05 7.11 -3.76
N SER A 91 25.09 8.04 -3.80
CA SER A 91 24.78 8.83 -5.00
C SER A 91 25.42 10.23 -5.02
N LEU A 92 26.00 10.70 -3.91
CA LEU A 92 26.42 12.10 -3.73
C LEU A 92 27.94 12.33 -3.90
N ASN A 93 28.61 11.47 -4.67
CA ASN A 93 30.04 11.61 -4.99
C ASN A 93 30.32 12.76 -5.97
#